data_AF-A0A397XN75-F1
#
_entry.id   AF-A0A397XN75-F1
#
_cell.length_a   1.000
_cell.length_b   1.000
_cell.length_c   1.000
_cell.angle_alpha   90.00
_cell.angle_beta   90.00
_cell.angle_gamma   90.00
#
_symmetry.space_group_name_H-M   'P 1'
#
loop_
_entity.id
_entity.type
_entity.pdbx_description
1 polymer ?
#
loop_
_entity_poly.entity_id
_entity_poly.type
_entity_poly.pdbx_seq_one_letter_code
_entity_poly.pdbx_strand_id
1 'polypeptide(L)'
;MELQIVGLIRMSSKRCPDYVQRTAGFICKFSGVTCWHDDENRVLSIKVNGFGLKGEFPVGIKQCSDLVGLELSRNNFSGVLPSNIGSLVPSLTTLDVSDNQFSGEIPVSLSNITFLNTLTLQNNSFTGPLPPELVSLPRLTKFSVAFNQLTGPVPNFNLKFGRENFASNEGLCGQPMDPCVDPEEDIIRLGKIGAAVGAALFAPLGAFLDWFVFSGRKKKQEDRRHRSWIFHIGD
;
A
#
# COMPACT_ATOMS: atom_id res chain seq x y z
N MET A 1 4.69 4.75 -38.18
CA MET A 1 3.72 4.95 -37.07
C MET A 1 4.38 5.37 -35.77
N GLU A 2 5.54 4.81 -35.38
CA GLU A 2 6.28 5.22 -34.15
C GLU A 2 6.56 6.74 -34.05
N LEU A 3 6.93 7.40 -35.15
CA LEU A 3 7.35 8.80 -35.11
C LEU A 3 6.23 9.81 -34.78
N GLN A 4 4.95 9.48 -35.03
CA GLN A 4 3.85 10.42 -34.80
C GLN A 4 3.39 10.46 -33.33
N ILE A 5 3.43 9.33 -32.62
CA ILE A 5 2.97 9.22 -31.24
C ILE A 5 4.10 9.56 -30.26
N VAL A 6 5.35 9.22 -30.62
CA VAL A 6 6.53 9.73 -29.92
C VAL A 6 6.57 11.27 -29.96
N GLY A 7 6.00 11.90 -30.99
CA GLY A 7 5.82 13.35 -31.07
C GLY A 7 4.90 13.90 -29.98
N LEU A 8 3.74 13.29 -29.73
CA LEU A 8 2.77 13.69 -28.69
C LEU A 8 3.34 13.66 -27.27
N ILE A 9 4.30 12.77 -27.00
CA ILE A 9 4.87 12.56 -25.66
C ILE A 9 6.25 13.22 -25.50
N ARG A 10 7.03 13.39 -26.59
CA ARG A 10 8.20 14.30 -26.62
C ARG A 10 7.83 15.78 -26.77
N MET A 11 6.54 16.11 -26.83
CA MET A 11 6.05 17.49 -26.93
C MET A 11 6.23 18.24 -25.60
N SER A 12 7.47 18.55 -25.24
CA SER A 12 7.82 19.60 -24.30
C SER A 12 7.52 21.02 -24.84
N SER A 13 6.84 21.16 -25.99
CA SER A 13 6.68 22.46 -26.65
C SER A 13 5.42 22.66 -27.52
N LYS A 14 4.59 21.65 -27.86
CA LYS A 14 3.48 21.88 -28.80
C LYS A 14 2.17 21.18 -28.43
N ARG A 15 1.43 21.84 -27.54
CA ARG A 15 -0.02 22.09 -27.58
C ARG A 15 -0.95 20.89 -27.82
N CYS A 16 -1.65 20.50 -26.75
CA CYS A 16 -3.12 20.47 -26.86
C CYS A 16 -3.52 21.83 -27.45
N PRO A 17 -4.09 21.90 -28.67
CA PRO A 17 -4.27 23.18 -29.32
C PRO A 17 -5.21 24.04 -28.49
N ASP A 18 -4.64 25.08 -27.88
CA ASP A 18 -5.41 26.26 -27.51
C ASP A 18 -6.06 26.78 -28.80
N TYR A 19 -7.31 27.21 -28.70
CA TYR A 19 -8.24 27.59 -29.79
C TYR A 19 -7.62 28.56 -30.84
N VAL A 20 -6.48 29.18 -30.51
CA VAL A 20 -5.88 30.32 -31.19
C VAL A 20 -4.89 29.95 -32.33
N GLN A 21 -4.45 28.70 -32.50
CA GLN A 21 -3.53 28.36 -33.62
C GLN A 21 -4.13 27.41 -34.67
N ARG A 22 -3.98 27.82 -35.94
CA ARG A 22 -4.54 27.26 -37.19
C ARG A 22 -4.06 25.84 -37.55
N THR A 23 -4.07 24.92 -36.61
CA THR A 23 -3.93 23.47 -36.81
C THR A 23 -5.16 22.77 -36.24
N ALA A 24 -6.34 23.17 -36.71
CA ALA A 24 -7.63 22.63 -36.29
C ALA A 24 -7.75 21.13 -36.68
N GLY A 25 -8.14 20.28 -35.73
CA GLY A 25 -8.57 18.89 -35.94
C GLY A 25 -7.46 17.84 -36.12
N PHE A 26 -6.17 18.21 -36.10
CA PHE A 26 -5.11 17.20 -36.35
C PHE A 26 -4.90 16.28 -35.13
N ILE A 27 -5.06 16.79 -33.90
CA ILE A 27 -4.81 16.02 -32.68
C ILE A 27 -5.85 14.90 -32.46
N CYS A 28 -7.09 15.14 -32.87
CA CYS A 28 -8.19 14.18 -32.74
C CYS A 28 -8.11 13.01 -33.73
N LYS A 29 -7.22 13.11 -34.73
CA LYS A 29 -6.95 12.03 -35.69
C LYS A 29 -5.84 11.08 -35.23
N PHE A 30 -5.16 11.37 -34.12
CA PHE A 30 -4.12 10.47 -33.62
C PHE A 30 -4.74 9.26 -32.95
N SER A 31 -4.16 8.09 -33.23
CA SER A 31 -4.51 6.86 -32.54
C SER A 31 -4.38 7.04 -31.02
N GLY A 32 -5.46 6.68 -30.31
CA GLY A 32 -5.52 6.80 -28.87
C GLY A 32 -5.97 8.17 -28.36
N VAL A 33 -6.20 9.17 -29.21
CA VAL A 33 -6.79 10.45 -28.78
C VAL A 33 -8.29 10.43 -29.07
N THR A 34 -9.10 10.78 -28.08
CA THR A 34 -10.54 10.98 -28.23
C THR A 34 -10.87 12.43 -27.91
N CYS A 35 -11.65 13.06 -28.78
CA CYS A 35 -12.10 14.43 -28.65
C CYS A 35 -13.61 14.51 -28.47
N TRP A 36 -14.09 15.70 -28.10
CA TRP A 36 -15.53 15.96 -27.97
C TRP A 36 -16.25 15.84 -29.32
N HIS A 37 -15.68 16.44 -30.36
CA HIS A 37 -16.04 16.26 -31.76
C HIS A 37 -14.77 16.08 -32.60
N ASP A 38 -14.87 15.31 -33.68
CA ASP A 38 -13.71 14.98 -34.54
C ASP A 38 -13.07 16.20 -35.22
N ASP A 39 -13.85 17.27 -35.40
CA ASP A 39 -13.42 18.51 -36.05
C ASP A 39 -12.93 19.59 -35.05
N GLU A 40 -13.07 19.34 -33.74
CA GLU A 40 -12.59 20.23 -32.68
C GLU A 40 -11.16 19.87 -32.25
N ASN A 41 -10.55 20.69 -31.40
CA ASN A 41 -9.25 20.39 -30.76
C ASN A 41 -9.40 20.03 -29.28
N ARG A 42 -10.64 19.78 -28.84
CA ARG A 42 -10.99 19.55 -27.44
C ARG A 42 -10.77 18.09 -27.09
N VAL A 43 -9.57 17.77 -26.63
CA VAL A 43 -9.18 16.42 -26.20
C VAL A 43 -9.87 16.07 -24.89
N LEU A 44 -10.57 14.95 -24.88
CA LEU A 44 -11.27 14.40 -23.70
C LEU A 44 -10.51 13.23 -23.09
N SER A 45 -9.93 12.36 -23.91
CA SER A 45 -9.22 11.18 -23.40
C SER A 45 -8.02 10.85 -24.25
N ILE A 46 -6.95 10.41 -23.60
CA ILE A 46 -5.74 9.88 -24.22
C ILE A 46 -5.57 8.45 -23.72
N LYS A 47 -5.61 7.48 -24.64
CA LYS A 47 -5.49 6.04 -24.41
C LYS A 47 -4.42 5.47 -25.34
N VAL A 48 -3.19 5.43 -24.86
CA VAL A 48 -2.02 4.99 -25.64
C VAL A 48 -1.37 3.77 -25.00
N ASN A 49 -2.19 2.80 -24.62
CA ASN A 49 -1.77 1.58 -23.94
C ASN A 49 -0.95 0.66 -24.86
N GLY A 50 0.24 0.20 -24.45
CA GLY A 50 1.00 -0.78 -25.24
C GLY A 50 1.79 -0.22 -26.42
N PHE A 51 2.05 1.09 -26.49
CA PHE A 51 2.71 1.74 -27.62
C PHE A 51 4.25 1.76 -27.51
N GLY A 52 4.82 1.18 -26.45
CA GLY A 52 6.27 1.15 -26.22
C GLY A 52 6.86 2.53 -25.89
N LEU A 53 6.03 3.44 -25.37
CA LEU A 53 6.38 4.83 -25.13
C LEU A 53 7.37 4.96 -23.99
N LYS A 54 8.28 5.93 -24.09
CA LYS A 54 9.37 6.18 -23.12
C LYS A 54 9.36 7.64 -22.68
N GLY A 55 10.00 7.89 -21.55
CA GLY A 55 10.14 9.22 -20.95
C GLY A 55 9.45 9.30 -19.60
N GLU A 56 9.27 10.51 -19.09
CA GLU A 56 8.58 10.75 -17.83
C GLU A 56 7.08 11.00 -18.03
N PHE A 57 6.37 11.26 -16.94
CA PHE A 57 4.96 11.66 -16.98
C PHE A 57 4.79 12.91 -17.88
N PRO A 58 3.87 12.90 -18.86
CA PRO A 58 3.79 13.95 -19.87
C PRO A 58 3.12 15.22 -19.33
N VAL A 59 3.86 16.06 -18.59
CA VAL A 59 3.34 17.29 -17.96
C VAL A 59 2.69 18.29 -18.92
N GLY A 60 2.99 18.19 -20.23
CA GLY A 60 2.35 18.98 -21.29
C GLY A 60 0.84 18.78 -21.39
N ILE A 61 0.30 17.65 -20.91
CA ILE A 61 -1.15 17.37 -20.91
C ILE A 61 -1.96 18.38 -20.08
N LYS A 62 -1.32 19.18 -19.21
CA LYS A 62 -1.96 20.30 -18.51
C LYS A 62 -2.66 21.27 -19.47
N GLN A 63 -2.20 21.36 -20.72
CA GLN A 63 -2.83 22.21 -21.74
C GLN A 63 -4.17 21.67 -22.25
N CYS A 64 -4.47 20.39 -22.01
CA CYS A 64 -5.77 19.79 -22.32
C CYS A 64 -6.72 20.00 -21.14
N SER A 65 -7.32 21.19 -21.04
CA SER A 65 -8.19 21.59 -19.90
C SER A 65 -9.40 20.68 -19.67
N ASP A 66 -9.89 20.05 -20.75
CA ASP A 66 -11.05 19.15 -20.73
C ASP A 66 -10.68 17.67 -20.63
N LEU A 67 -9.41 17.35 -20.36
CA LEU A 67 -8.97 15.96 -20.25
C LEU A 67 -9.63 15.31 -19.03
N VAL A 68 -10.41 14.26 -19.30
CA VAL A 68 -11.13 13.46 -18.31
C VAL A 68 -10.61 12.02 -18.20
N GLY A 69 -9.81 11.54 -19.15
CA GLY A 69 -9.25 10.19 -19.10
C GLY A 69 -7.82 10.11 -19.62
N LEU A 70 -6.91 9.58 -18.80
CA LEU A 70 -5.51 9.35 -19.16
C LEU A 70 -5.15 7.89 -18.91
N GLU A 71 -4.95 7.12 -19.98
CA GLU A 71 -4.56 5.72 -19.95
C GLU A 71 -3.23 5.53 -20.70
N LEU A 72 -2.18 5.26 -19.94
CA LEU A 72 -0.79 5.13 -20.37
C LEU A 72 -0.22 3.74 -20.08
N SER A 73 -1.08 2.76 -19.83
CA SER A 73 -0.66 1.44 -19.34
C SER A 73 0.23 0.68 -20.33
N ARG A 74 1.03 -0.26 -19.83
CA ARG A 74 1.86 -1.17 -20.65
C ARG A 74 2.82 -0.39 -21.57
N ASN A 75 3.48 0.61 -21.03
CA ASN A 75 4.51 1.37 -21.73
C ASN A 75 5.84 1.26 -20.95
N ASN A 76 6.79 2.09 -21.31
CA ASN A 76 8.12 2.14 -20.72
C ASN A 76 8.38 3.56 -20.16
N PHE A 77 7.34 4.20 -19.61
CA PHE A 77 7.47 5.46 -18.87
C PHE A 77 8.20 5.23 -17.56
N SER A 78 9.04 6.17 -17.16
CA SER A 78 9.91 6.08 -15.99
C SER A 78 9.93 7.39 -15.19
N GLY A 79 10.69 7.43 -14.09
CA GLY A 79 10.80 8.62 -13.25
C GLY A 79 9.63 8.72 -12.25
N VAL A 80 9.42 9.90 -11.68
CA VAL A 80 8.42 10.11 -10.61
C VAL A 80 7.13 10.70 -11.17
N LEU A 81 6.01 10.44 -10.49
CA LEU A 81 4.79 11.22 -10.73
C LEU A 81 5.00 12.66 -10.23
N PRO A 82 4.52 13.69 -10.96
CA PRO A 82 4.66 15.07 -10.51
C PRO A 82 4.01 15.28 -9.14
N SER A 83 4.72 15.92 -8.22
CA SER A 83 4.21 16.19 -6.86
C SER A 83 2.91 17.00 -6.85
N ASN A 84 2.68 17.80 -7.90
CA ASN A 84 1.51 18.65 -8.11
C ASN A 84 0.48 18.05 -9.10
N ILE A 85 0.52 16.74 -9.38
CA ILE A 85 -0.36 16.07 -10.36
C ILE A 85 -1.85 16.43 -10.18
N GLY A 86 -2.33 16.61 -8.95
CA GLY A 86 -3.70 17.03 -8.68
C GLY A 86 -4.10 18.37 -9.30
N SER A 87 -3.16 19.29 -9.47
CA SER A 87 -3.36 20.58 -10.14
C SER A 87 -3.01 20.55 -11.63
N LEU A 88 -2.22 19.56 -12.07
CA LEU A 88 -1.90 19.35 -13.48
C LEU A 88 -3.11 18.79 -14.24
N VAL A 89 -3.85 17.87 -13.62
CA VAL A 89 -4.94 17.12 -14.25
C VAL A 89 -6.17 17.00 -13.32
N PRO A 90 -6.76 18.13 -12.88
CA PRO A 90 -7.77 18.16 -11.82
C PRO A 90 -9.11 17.51 -12.20
N SER A 91 -9.39 17.41 -13.50
CA SER A 91 -10.67 16.94 -14.04
C SER A 91 -10.70 15.45 -14.38
N LEU A 92 -9.62 14.71 -14.13
CA LEU A 92 -9.57 13.29 -14.50
C LEU A 92 -10.59 12.45 -13.74
N THR A 93 -11.24 11.57 -14.50
CA THR A 93 -12.07 10.47 -14.02
C THR A 93 -11.32 9.14 -14.06
N THR A 94 -10.32 9.03 -14.92
CA THR A 94 -9.49 7.82 -15.08
C THR A 94 -8.03 8.22 -15.19
N LEU A 95 -7.20 7.66 -14.32
CA LEU A 95 -5.76 7.69 -14.40
C LEU A 95 -5.22 6.26 -14.33
N ASP A 96 -4.73 5.76 -15.45
CA ASP A 96 -4.08 4.47 -15.55
C ASP A 96 -2.63 4.63 -16.02
N VAL A 97 -1.69 4.37 -15.12
CA VAL A 97 -0.25 4.35 -15.40
C VAL A 97 0.36 2.98 -15.08
N SER A 98 -0.48 1.95 -15.03
CA SER A 98 -0.06 0.58 -14.71
C SER A 98 0.92 0.00 -15.73
N ASP A 99 1.67 -1.03 -15.33
CA ASP A 99 2.62 -1.72 -16.22
C ASP A 99 3.62 -0.73 -16.87
N ASN A 100 4.33 0.04 -16.04
CA ASN A 100 5.36 1.00 -16.44
C ASN A 100 6.57 0.90 -15.48
N GLN A 101 7.49 1.87 -15.52
CA GLN A 101 8.69 1.95 -14.69
C GLN A 101 8.67 3.22 -13.81
N PHE A 102 7.47 3.71 -13.44
CA PHE A 102 7.37 4.84 -12.51
C PHE A 102 7.92 4.45 -11.13
N SER A 103 8.57 5.39 -10.46
CA SER A 103 9.25 5.20 -9.18
C SER A 103 8.99 6.34 -8.20
N GLY A 104 9.49 6.21 -6.97
CA GLY A 104 9.33 7.22 -5.93
C GLY A 104 7.97 7.11 -5.22
N GLU A 105 7.65 8.13 -4.42
CA GLU A 105 6.41 8.13 -3.63
C GLU A 105 5.18 8.48 -4.48
N ILE A 106 4.03 7.94 -4.07
CA ILE A 106 2.72 8.31 -4.63
C ILE A 106 2.37 9.73 -4.13
N PRO A 107 2.22 10.74 -5.01
CA PRO A 107 1.99 12.11 -4.56
C PRO A 107 0.65 12.26 -3.82
N VAL A 108 0.68 12.89 -2.65
CA VAL A 108 -0.53 13.23 -1.88
C VAL A 108 -1.53 14.03 -2.73
N SER A 109 -1.04 14.88 -3.64
CA SER A 109 -1.92 15.70 -4.49
C SER A 109 -2.84 14.90 -5.42
N LEU A 110 -2.64 13.59 -5.60
CA LEU A 110 -3.62 12.73 -6.28
C LEU A 110 -5.00 12.79 -5.61
N SER A 111 -5.08 13.01 -4.29
CA SER A 111 -6.34 13.19 -3.57
C SER A 111 -7.12 14.43 -4.01
N ASN A 112 -6.48 15.40 -4.68
CA ASN A 112 -7.13 16.62 -5.18
C ASN A 112 -7.89 16.39 -6.50
N ILE A 113 -7.72 15.23 -7.14
CA ILE A 113 -8.46 14.87 -8.36
C ILE A 113 -9.82 14.29 -7.95
N THR A 114 -10.71 15.16 -7.46
CA THR A 114 -11.96 14.74 -6.79
C THR A 114 -12.96 14.01 -7.70
N PHE A 115 -12.76 14.08 -9.02
CA PHE A 115 -13.56 13.39 -10.04
C PHE A 115 -13.09 11.97 -10.34
N LEU A 116 -12.00 11.51 -9.74
CA LEU A 116 -11.36 10.24 -10.07
C LEU A 116 -12.24 9.04 -9.70
N ASN A 117 -12.57 8.24 -10.71
CA ASN A 117 -13.29 6.97 -10.57
C ASN A 117 -12.35 5.78 -10.63
N THR A 118 -11.28 5.87 -11.44
CA THR A 118 -10.31 4.81 -11.66
C THR A 118 -8.89 5.34 -11.42
N LEU A 119 -8.15 4.67 -10.53
CA LEU A 119 -6.73 4.91 -10.26
C LEU A 119 -5.96 3.59 -10.26
N THR A 120 -5.17 3.35 -11.30
CA THR A 120 -4.36 2.13 -11.39
C THR A 120 -2.89 2.48 -11.53
N LEU A 121 -2.14 2.14 -10.48
CA LEU A 121 -0.70 2.36 -10.33
C LEU A 121 0.08 1.03 -10.28
N GLN A 122 -0.62 -0.10 -10.44
CA GLN A 122 -0.07 -1.44 -10.29
C GLN A 122 1.08 -1.72 -11.25
N ASN A 123 1.97 -2.64 -10.86
CA ASN A 123 3.12 -3.06 -11.64
C ASN A 123 4.02 -1.88 -12.06
N ASN A 124 4.56 -1.21 -11.06
CA ASN A 124 5.53 -0.12 -11.16
C ASN A 124 6.60 -0.32 -10.06
N SER A 125 7.39 0.71 -9.78
CA SER A 125 8.40 0.75 -8.71
C SER A 125 8.10 1.84 -7.68
N PHE A 126 6.81 2.11 -7.39
CA PHE A 126 6.44 3.08 -6.36
C PHE A 126 6.89 2.60 -4.97
N THR A 127 7.37 3.54 -4.16
CA THR A 127 7.94 3.30 -2.82
C THR A 127 7.24 4.14 -1.76
N GLY A 128 7.51 3.87 -0.49
CA GLY A 128 6.99 4.66 0.63
C GLY A 128 5.52 4.35 0.95
N PRO A 129 4.89 5.16 1.82
CA PRO A 129 3.54 4.90 2.28
C PRO A 129 2.48 5.29 1.26
N LEU A 130 1.32 4.62 1.36
CA LEU A 130 0.10 5.07 0.68
C LEU A 130 -0.42 6.36 1.34
N PRO A 131 -0.66 7.44 0.59
CA PRO A 131 -1.25 8.66 1.14
C PRO A 131 -2.64 8.38 1.73
N PRO A 132 -2.86 8.62 3.03
CA PRO A 132 -4.16 8.42 3.67
C PRO A 132 -5.28 9.26 3.04
N GLU A 133 -4.94 10.38 2.42
CA GLU A 133 -5.85 11.30 1.74
C GLU A 133 -6.55 10.64 0.55
N LEU A 134 -6.00 9.57 -0.04
CA LEU A 134 -6.67 8.81 -1.11
C LEU A 134 -8.00 8.20 -0.65
N VAL A 135 -8.17 7.94 0.65
CA VAL A 135 -9.44 7.46 1.24
C VAL A 135 -10.56 8.49 1.03
N SER A 136 -10.23 9.77 0.95
CA SER A 136 -11.21 10.86 0.81
C SER A 136 -11.77 11.03 -0.60
N LEU A 137 -11.23 10.31 -1.61
CA LEU A 137 -11.70 10.42 -2.99
C LEU A 137 -13.14 9.89 -3.13
N PRO A 138 -14.14 10.77 -3.36
CA PRO A 138 -15.55 10.41 -3.16
C PRO A 138 -16.08 9.47 -4.24
N ARG A 139 -15.45 9.44 -5.42
CA ARG A 139 -15.91 8.69 -6.61
C ARG A 139 -15.07 7.48 -6.95
N LEU A 140 -13.98 7.25 -6.23
CA LEU A 140 -12.99 6.23 -6.58
C LEU A 140 -13.59 4.83 -6.44
N THR A 141 -13.81 4.10 -7.52
CA THR A 141 -14.45 2.77 -7.52
C THR A 141 -13.52 1.67 -8.02
N LYS A 142 -12.49 2.03 -8.78
CA LYS A 142 -11.43 1.12 -9.22
C LYS A 142 -10.09 1.64 -8.74
N PHE A 143 -9.37 0.82 -7.99
CA PHE A 143 -8.10 1.19 -7.40
C PHE A 143 -7.18 -0.01 -7.39
N SER A 144 -5.93 0.14 -7.81
CA SER A 144 -4.92 -0.90 -7.63
C SER A 144 -3.53 -0.30 -7.55
N VAL A 145 -2.78 -0.73 -6.54
CA VAL A 145 -1.37 -0.41 -6.29
C VAL A 145 -0.52 -1.67 -6.16
N ALA A 146 -1.08 -2.82 -6.52
CA ALA A 146 -0.42 -4.12 -6.44
C ALA A 146 0.89 -4.14 -7.25
N PHE A 147 1.82 -5.02 -6.88
CA PHE A 147 3.12 -5.16 -7.55
C PHE A 147 3.89 -3.83 -7.58
N ASN A 148 4.19 -3.31 -6.39
CA ASN A 148 5.05 -2.15 -6.17
C ASN A 148 5.96 -2.43 -4.95
N GLN A 149 6.65 -1.41 -4.45
CA GLN A 149 7.53 -1.49 -3.27
C GLN A 149 7.01 -0.60 -2.13
N LEU A 150 5.67 -0.52 -1.99
CA LEU A 150 5.02 0.31 -0.98
C LEU A 150 5.18 -0.28 0.41
N THR A 151 5.21 0.59 1.42
CA THR A 151 5.46 0.23 2.82
C THR A 151 4.45 0.88 3.77
N GLY A 152 4.36 0.36 4.99
CA GLY A 152 3.54 0.95 6.05
C GLY A 152 2.07 0.49 6.04
N PRO A 153 1.24 1.07 6.91
CA PRO A 153 -0.15 0.66 7.06
C PRO A 153 -0.99 1.05 5.84
N VAL A 154 -1.85 0.14 5.39
CA VAL A 154 -2.86 0.44 4.38
C VAL A 154 -3.90 1.39 4.97
N PRO A 155 -4.16 2.56 4.34
CA PRO A 155 -5.20 3.46 4.78
C PRO A 155 -6.57 2.77 4.80
N ASN A 156 -7.41 3.12 5.76
CA ASN A 156 -8.73 2.52 5.88
C ASN A 156 -9.68 2.98 4.77
N PHE A 157 -9.70 2.26 3.65
CA PHE A 157 -10.66 2.46 2.56
C PHE A 157 -12.07 1.93 2.88
N ASN A 158 -12.43 1.74 4.16
CA ASN A 158 -13.67 1.07 4.59
C ASN A 158 -13.88 -0.29 3.91
N LEU A 159 -12.78 -1.04 3.74
CA LEU A 159 -12.75 -2.34 3.04
C LEU A 159 -13.28 -2.30 1.60
N LYS A 160 -13.32 -1.11 0.97
CA LYS A 160 -13.81 -0.92 -0.40
C LYS A 160 -13.01 -1.69 -1.45
N PHE A 161 -11.72 -1.89 -1.18
CA PHE A 161 -10.79 -2.57 -2.09
C PHE A 161 -10.27 -3.83 -1.41
N GLY A 162 -10.32 -4.95 -2.12
CA GLY A 162 -9.83 -6.24 -1.63
C GLY A 162 -8.30 -6.35 -1.62
N ARG A 163 -7.80 -7.40 -0.99
CA ARG A 163 -6.35 -7.71 -0.82
C ARG A 163 -5.60 -7.74 -2.15
N GLU A 164 -6.26 -8.13 -3.24
CA GLU A 164 -5.71 -8.18 -4.59
C GLU A 164 -5.19 -6.83 -5.09
N ASN A 165 -5.80 -5.71 -4.67
CA ASN A 165 -5.41 -4.36 -5.09
C ASN A 165 -4.13 -3.87 -4.40
N PHE A 166 -3.67 -4.57 -3.37
CA PHE A 166 -2.49 -4.25 -2.57
C PHE A 166 -1.42 -5.34 -2.64
N ALA A 167 -1.71 -6.45 -3.33
CA ALA A 167 -0.86 -7.63 -3.40
C ALA A 167 0.56 -7.31 -3.89
N SER A 168 1.53 -8.14 -3.49
CA SER A 168 2.93 -8.00 -3.92
C SER A 168 3.54 -6.63 -3.58
N ASN A 169 3.19 -6.08 -2.42
CA ASN A 169 3.90 -5.00 -1.74
C ASN A 169 4.30 -5.53 -0.36
N GLU A 170 5.53 -6.04 -0.22
CA GLU A 170 5.94 -6.75 1.00
C GLU A 170 5.90 -5.90 2.27
N GLY A 171 6.07 -4.58 2.14
CA GLY A 171 6.03 -3.66 3.27
C GLY A 171 4.64 -3.18 3.67
N LEU A 172 3.58 -3.49 2.91
CA LEU A 172 2.22 -3.08 3.27
C LEU A 172 1.62 -4.01 4.33
N CYS A 173 1.01 -3.42 5.35
CA CYS A 173 0.37 -4.13 6.45
C CYS A 173 -0.95 -3.45 6.85
N GLY A 174 -1.75 -4.09 7.71
CA GLY A 174 -3.08 -3.59 8.10
C GLY A 174 -4.16 -3.90 7.06
N GLN A 175 -5.41 -3.95 7.49
CA GLN A 175 -6.52 -4.43 6.65
C GLN A 175 -6.60 -3.69 5.31
N PRO A 176 -6.66 -4.39 4.16
CA PRO A 176 -6.96 -5.83 3.98
C PRO A 176 -5.73 -6.76 3.97
N MET A 177 -4.52 -6.25 4.22
CA MET A 177 -3.30 -7.03 4.38
C MET A 177 -3.18 -7.61 5.79
N ASP A 178 -2.12 -8.37 6.02
CA ASP A 178 -1.84 -8.95 7.34
C ASP A 178 -1.54 -7.82 8.36
N PRO A 179 -1.86 -8.00 9.66
CA PRO A 179 -1.67 -6.96 10.66
C PRO A 179 -0.23 -6.44 10.71
N CYS A 180 -0.07 -5.14 10.94
CA CYS A 180 1.24 -4.56 11.17
C CYS A 180 1.85 -5.15 12.45
N VAL A 181 3.08 -5.64 12.36
CA VAL A 181 3.82 -6.16 13.51
C VAL A 181 4.64 -5.02 14.08
N ASP A 182 4.34 -4.63 15.32
CA ASP A 182 5.18 -3.71 16.06
C ASP A 182 6.44 -4.47 16.56
N PRO A 183 7.66 -3.96 16.34
CA PRO A 183 8.89 -4.65 16.72
C PRO A 183 9.01 -4.94 18.23
N GLU A 184 8.25 -4.27 19.09
CA GLU A 184 8.19 -4.56 20.53
C GLU A 184 7.40 -5.83 20.86
N GLU A 185 6.48 -6.25 20.00
CA GLU A 185 5.64 -7.43 20.23
C GLU A 185 6.45 -8.74 20.11
N ASP A 186 7.49 -8.76 19.28
CA ASP A 186 8.40 -9.91 19.15
C ASP A 186 9.21 -10.13 20.42
N ILE A 187 9.72 -9.08 21.06
CA ILE A 187 10.43 -9.19 22.35
C ILE A 187 9.48 -9.72 23.44
N ILE A 188 8.23 -9.25 23.46
CA ILE A 188 7.22 -9.73 24.42
C ILE A 188 6.83 -11.18 24.13
N ARG A 189 6.68 -11.59 22.86
CA ARG A 189 6.39 -12.97 22.47
C ARG A 189 7.53 -13.91 22.79
N LEU A 190 8.78 -13.54 22.46
CA LEU A 190 9.98 -14.26 22.85
C LEU A 190 10.11 -14.34 24.37
N GLY A 191 9.82 -13.26 25.10
CA GLY A 191 9.80 -13.23 26.56
C GLY A 191 8.75 -14.18 27.16
N LYS A 192 7.53 -14.22 26.61
CA LYS A 192 6.47 -15.15 27.02
C LYS A 192 6.82 -16.61 26.73
N ILE A 193 7.38 -16.90 25.56
CA ILE A 193 7.85 -18.24 25.20
C ILE A 193 8.98 -18.67 26.14
N GLY A 194 9.97 -17.81 26.38
CA GLY A 194 11.06 -18.06 27.32
C GLY A 194 10.57 -18.33 28.75
N ALA A 195 9.61 -17.54 29.24
CA ALA A 195 9.00 -17.75 30.55
C ALA A 195 8.22 -19.08 30.63
N ALA A 196 7.48 -19.44 29.58
CA ALA A 196 6.73 -20.70 29.52
C ALA A 196 7.66 -21.93 29.50
N VAL A 197 8.73 -21.90 28.70
CA VAL A 197 9.74 -22.97 28.65
C VAL A 197 10.47 -23.08 29.99
N GLY A 198 10.84 -21.95 30.60
CA GLY A 198 11.43 -21.91 31.93
C GLY A 198 10.50 -22.52 32.99
N ALA A 199 9.23 -22.12 33.02
CA ALA A 199 8.24 -22.68 33.96
C ALA A 199 8.06 -24.20 33.76
N ALA A 200 7.99 -24.68 32.51
CA ALA A 200 7.85 -26.10 32.21
C ALA A 200 9.04 -26.95 32.69
N LEU A 201 10.26 -26.42 32.62
CA LEU A 201 11.46 -27.12 33.10
C LEU A 201 11.65 -27.08 34.61
N PHE A 202 11.29 -25.96 35.26
CA PHE A 202 11.59 -25.75 36.68
C PHE A 202 10.42 -26.04 37.64
N ALA A 203 9.17 -25.99 37.17
CA ALA A 203 8.00 -26.35 38.01
C ALA A 203 8.06 -27.79 38.57
N PRO A 204 8.53 -28.81 37.81
CA PRO A 204 8.68 -30.16 38.36
C PRO A 204 9.69 -30.22 39.51
N LEU A 205 10.79 -29.46 39.44
CA LEU A 205 11.83 -29.43 40.49
C LEU A 205 11.34 -28.71 41.76
N GLY A 206 10.60 -27.61 41.59
CA GLY A 206 9.98 -26.91 42.72
C GLY A 206 8.97 -27.79 43.47
N ALA A 207 8.10 -28.48 42.73
CA ALA A 207 7.15 -29.42 43.31
C ALA A 207 7.84 -30.61 44.01
N PHE A 208 8.97 -31.09 43.47
CA PHE A 208 9.75 -32.17 44.06
C PHE A 208 10.41 -31.76 45.39
N LEU A 209 10.95 -30.55 45.47
CA LEU A 209 11.54 -29.99 46.70
C LEU A 209 10.48 -29.73 47.78
N ASP A 210 9.32 -29.16 47.41
CA ASP A 210 8.22 -28.96 48.36
C ASP A 210 7.67 -30.28 48.88
N TRP A 211 7.53 -31.30 48.03
CA TRP A 211 7.14 -32.64 48.46
C TRP A 211 8.16 -33.28 49.40
N PHE A 212 9.46 -33.13 49.12
CA PHE A 212 10.53 -33.61 50.01
C PHE A 212 10.50 -32.92 51.38
N VAL A 213 10.37 -31.59 51.41
CA VAL A 213 10.28 -30.81 52.65
C VAL A 213 9.01 -31.17 53.44
N PHE A 214 7.87 -31.30 52.77
CA PHE A 214 6.62 -31.67 53.41
C PHE A 214 6.66 -33.11 53.95
N SER A 215 7.28 -34.04 53.23
CA SER A 215 7.51 -35.42 53.67
C SER A 215 8.45 -35.48 54.88
N GLY A 216 9.49 -34.65 54.91
CA GLY A 216 10.38 -34.50 56.07
C GLY A 216 9.68 -33.89 57.29
N ARG A 217 8.77 -32.92 57.10
CA ARG A 217 7.98 -32.33 58.19
C ARG A 217 6.97 -33.30 58.79
N LYS A 218 6.29 -34.11 57.95
CA LYS A 218 5.40 -35.19 58.44
C LYS A 218 6.15 -36.17 59.32
N LYS A 219 7.33 -36.63 58.89
CA LYS A 219 8.17 -37.57 59.66
C LYS A 219 8.60 -36.99 61.01
N LYS A 220 8.95 -35.70 61.06
CA LYS A 220 9.34 -34.99 62.29
C LYS A 220 8.17 -34.77 63.28
N GLN A 221 6.95 -34.61 62.75
CA GLN A 221 5.75 -34.43 63.58
C GLN A 221 5.24 -35.77 64.13
N GLU A 222 5.40 -36.86 63.38
CA GLU A 222 5.10 -38.23 63.80
C GLU A 222 6.08 -38.71 64.90
N ASP A 223 7.38 -38.42 64.76
CA ASP A 223 8.40 -38.67 65.79
C ASP A 223 8.15 -37.89 67.10
N ARG A 224 7.69 -36.63 67.01
CA ARG A 224 7.33 -35.84 68.19
C ARG A 224 6.08 -36.38 68.88
N ARG A 225 5.12 -36.92 68.13
CA ARG A 225 3.92 -37.53 68.67
C ARG A 225 4.27 -38.82 69.42
N HIS A 226 5.15 -39.66 68.88
CA HIS A 226 5.65 -40.87 69.55
C HIS A 226 6.43 -40.58 70.85
N ARG A 227 7.25 -39.51 70.90
CA ARG A 227 7.96 -39.10 72.13
C ARG A 227 7.03 -38.53 73.22
N SER A 228 5.88 -37.97 72.85
CA SER A 228 4.91 -37.43 73.81
C SER A 228 4.15 -38.50 74.59
N TRP A 229 4.04 -39.74 74.07
CA TRP A 229 3.41 -40.86 74.77
C TRP A 229 4.33 -41.57 75.78
N ILE A 230 5.63 -41.27 75.77
CA ILE A 230 6.61 -41.90 76.67
C ILE A 230 6.72 -41.18 78.02
N PHE A 231 6.17 -39.97 78.16
CA PHE A 231 6.27 -39.14 79.38
C PHE A 231 4.97 -39.05 80.22
N HIS A 232 4.01 -39.96 80.04
CA HIS A 232 2.76 -40.00 80.84
C HIS A 232 2.47 -41.36 81.50
N ILE A 233 3.49 -42.20 81.69
CA ILE A 233 3.40 -43.41 82.51
C ILE A 233 4.59 -43.38 83.47
N GLY A 234 4.35 -42.94 84.71
CA GLY A 234 5.36 -42.83 85.75
C GLY A 234 4.92 -41.87 86.83
N ASP A 235 4.10 -42.37 87.74
CA ASP A 235 3.83 -41.85 89.09
C ASP A 235 5.12 -41.62 89.90
#